data_AF-A0A915MJG8-F1
#
_entry.id   AF-A0A915MJG8-F1
#
_cell.length_a   1.000
_cell.length_b   1.000
_cell.length_c   1.000
_cell.angle_alpha   90.00
_cell.angle_beta   90.00
_cell.angle_gamma   90.00
#
_symmetry.space_group_name_H-M   'P 1'
#
loop_
_entity.id
_entity.type
_entity.pdbx_description
1 polymer ?
#
loop_
_entity_poly.entity_id
_entity_poly.type
_entity_poly.pdbx_seq_one_letter_code
_entity_poly.pdbx_strand_id
1 'polypeptide(L)'
;MRKCFGSRLIKGFISIIRWVPVVFVLLIICWAWYTYIIEFCFKILDDVIIRIIYLLIVHLLLFMFLWSYIKTVISTIGKPSELFHIPIEVREYIAAATNDHEFRSILEEFVKERNIPLLTRGYDGGIQSFRPPVFAYGADRNGFNLGVKSNFADIFGSEKFKWFLPIFTSTGNGQYFPQKAARGNQSHQYQGNNYQTGRALQAVEVV
;
A
#
# COMPACT_ATOMS: atom_id res chain seq x y z
N MET A 1 17.08 16.81 -17.57
CA MET A 1 18.02 16.23 -16.56
C MET A 1 17.82 14.72 -16.35
N ARG A 2 17.86 13.87 -17.41
CA ARG A 2 17.62 12.41 -17.29
C ARG A 2 18.73 11.53 -17.91
N LYS A 3 19.92 12.07 -18.20
CA LYS A 3 20.97 11.36 -18.95
C LYS A 3 22.29 11.10 -18.21
N CYS A 4 22.37 11.24 -16.88
CA CYS A 4 23.59 10.95 -16.11
C CYS A 4 23.38 10.02 -14.90
N PHE A 5 22.66 8.90 -15.08
CA PHE A 5 22.46 7.89 -14.03
C PHE A 5 22.77 6.46 -14.54
N GLY A 6 23.77 6.36 -15.42
CA GLY A 6 24.12 5.14 -16.15
C GLY A 6 25.20 4.27 -15.53
N SER A 7 25.94 4.73 -14.51
CA SER A 7 27.04 3.93 -13.95
C SER A 7 26.51 2.92 -12.92
N ARG A 8 26.97 1.66 -13.03
CA ARG A 8 26.71 0.59 -12.04
C ARG A 8 27.14 1.01 -10.63
N LEU A 9 28.16 1.89 -10.54
CA LEU A 9 28.66 2.49 -9.31
C LEU A 9 27.63 3.35 -8.58
N ILE A 10 26.92 4.25 -9.27
CA ILE A 10 25.91 5.11 -8.64
C ILE A 10 24.74 4.27 -8.13
N LYS A 11 24.31 3.28 -8.90
CA LYS A 11 23.25 2.33 -8.47
C LYS A 11 23.70 1.50 -7.25
N GLY A 12 24.96 1.05 -7.23
CA GLY A 12 25.55 0.35 -6.09
C GLY A 12 25.62 1.23 -4.84
N PHE A 13 26.09 2.46 -4.97
CA PHE A 13 26.20 3.42 -3.88
C PHE A 13 24.84 3.76 -3.26
N ILE A 14 23.81 3.98 -4.09
CA ILE A 14 22.44 4.22 -3.62
C ILE A 14 21.88 2.98 -2.91
N SER A 15 22.18 1.79 -3.41
CA SER A 15 21.81 0.54 -2.74
C SER A 15 22.41 0.47 -1.34
N ILE A 16 23.71 0.76 -1.19
CA ILE A 16 24.41 0.75 0.11
C ILE A 16 23.83 1.79 1.07
N ILE A 17 23.62 3.03 0.62
CA ILE A 17 23.03 4.09 1.45
C ILE A 17 21.64 3.69 1.96
N ARG A 18 20.85 3.00 1.14
CA ARG A 18 19.51 2.53 1.52
C ARG A 18 19.53 1.53 2.69
N TRP A 19 20.66 0.85 2.92
CA TRP A 19 20.85 -0.07 4.04
C TRP A 19 21.37 0.60 5.32
N VAL A 20 21.88 1.83 5.26
CA VAL A 20 22.41 2.55 6.44
C VAL A 20 21.38 2.61 7.60
N PRO A 21 20.10 2.98 7.36
CA PRO A 21 19.10 3.01 8.44
C PRO A 21 18.86 1.62 9.04
N VAL A 22 18.89 0.57 8.21
CA VAL A 22 18.64 -0.81 8.64
C VAL A 22 19.76 -1.31 9.56
N VAL A 23 21.02 -1.05 9.17
CA VAL A 23 22.20 -1.42 9.96
C VAL A 23 22.24 -0.64 11.27
N PHE A 24 21.88 0.65 11.24
CA PHE A 24 21.84 1.49 12.44
C PHE A 24 20.84 0.96 13.49
N VAL A 25 19.63 0.60 13.06
CA VAL A 25 18.62 0.00 13.96
C VAL A 25 19.11 -1.33 14.54
N LEU A 26 19.69 -2.20 13.71
CA LEU A 26 20.25 -3.48 14.18
C LEU A 26 21.38 -3.29 15.19
N LEU A 27 22.25 -2.31 14.97
CA LEU A 27 23.35 -2.00 15.89
C LEU A 27 22.83 -1.58 17.27
N ILE A 28 21.81 -0.71 17.31
CA ILE A 28 21.19 -0.29 18.58
C ILE A 28 20.57 -1.48 19.31
N ILE A 29 19.89 -2.37 18.59
CA ILE A 29 19.25 -3.55 19.17
C ILE A 29 20.29 -4.52 19.73
N CYS A 30 21.37 -4.79 18.98
CA CYS A 30 22.47 -5.64 19.44
C CYS A 30 23.11 -5.08 20.71
N TRP A 31 23.33 -3.76 20.76
CA TRP A 31 23.85 -3.09 21.95
C TRP A 31 22.89 -3.21 23.14
N ALA A 32 21.61 -2.89 22.94
CA ALA A 32 20.60 -3.00 23.98
C ALA A 32 20.50 -4.43 24.53
N TRP A 33 20.51 -5.43 23.66
CA TRP A 33 20.53 -6.85 24.04
C TRP A 33 21.76 -7.21 24.88
N TYR A 34 22.95 -6.78 24.45
CA TYR A 34 24.18 -7.00 25.18
C TYR A 34 24.11 -6.40 26.60
N THR A 35 23.71 -5.13 26.70
CA THR A 35 23.60 -4.45 28.01
C THR A 35 22.56 -5.11 28.91
N TYR A 36 21.43 -5.56 28.35
CA TYR A 36 20.40 -6.24 29.13
C TYR A 36 20.87 -7.58 29.69
N ILE A 37 21.57 -8.40 28.90
CA ILE A 37 22.04 -9.70 29.39
C ILE A 37 23.19 -9.51 30.38
N ILE A 38 24.23 -8.77 30.01
CA ILE A 38 25.46 -8.71 30.81
C ILE A 38 25.31 -7.81 32.03
N GLU A 39 24.82 -6.59 31.86
CA GLU A 39 24.72 -5.64 32.98
C GLU A 39 23.52 -5.97 33.87
N PHE A 40 22.34 -6.20 33.28
CA PHE A 40 21.13 -6.42 34.09
C PHE A 40 21.02 -7.88 34.56
N CYS A 41 20.97 -8.87 33.66
CA CYS A 41 20.74 -10.25 34.08
C CYS A 41 21.89 -10.89 34.87
N PHE A 42 23.16 -10.55 34.61
CA PHE A 42 24.30 -11.17 35.30
C PHE A 42 24.85 -10.37 36.47
N LYS A 43 24.75 -9.03 36.49
CA LYS A 43 25.31 -8.21 37.60
C LYS A 43 24.29 -7.68 38.60
N ILE A 44 23.01 -7.57 38.21
CA ILE A 44 21.95 -7.00 39.07
C ILE A 44 20.98 -8.06 39.61
N LEU A 45 20.74 -9.14 38.86
CA LEU A 45 19.90 -10.25 39.31
C LEU A 45 20.72 -11.38 39.95
N ASP A 46 20.67 -11.46 41.28
CA ASP A 46 21.30 -12.54 42.04
C ASP A 46 20.49 -13.85 42.01
N ASP A 47 19.16 -13.77 41.94
CA ASP A 47 18.27 -14.95 41.92
C ASP A 47 18.33 -15.67 40.57
N VAL A 48 18.72 -16.95 40.60
CA VAL A 48 18.91 -17.80 39.43
C VAL A 48 17.59 -18.08 38.69
N ILE A 49 16.50 -18.32 39.43
CA ILE A 49 15.20 -18.67 38.83
C ILE A 49 14.64 -17.45 38.12
N ILE A 50 14.66 -16.30 38.78
CA ILE A 50 14.20 -15.04 38.20
C ILE A 50 15.05 -14.71 36.95
N ARG A 51 16.37 -14.83 37.04
CA ARG A 51 17.28 -14.62 35.89
C ARG A 51 16.92 -15.50 34.69
N ILE A 52 16.64 -16.78 34.88
CA ILE A 52 16.26 -17.69 33.79
C ILE A 52 14.94 -17.24 33.14
N ILE A 53 13.94 -16.84 33.93
CA ILE A 53 12.65 -16.36 33.41
C ILE A 53 12.83 -15.10 32.56
N TYR A 54 13.56 -14.10 33.07
CA TYR A 54 13.83 -12.86 32.33
C TYR A 54 14.64 -13.10 31.06
N LEU A 55 15.62 -14.01 31.09
CA LEU A 55 16.36 -14.41 29.89
C LEU A 55 15.46 -15.07 28.86
N LEU A 56 14.59 -16.00 29.25
CA LEU A 56 13.69 -16.70 28.33
C LEU A 56 12.73 -15.71 27.64
N ILE A 57 12.08 -14.83 28.40
CA ILE A 57 11.14 -13.86 27.87
C ILE A 57 11.82 -12.92 26.87
N VAL A 58 13.00 -12.39 27.21
CA VAL A 58 13.69 -11.45 26.31
C VAL A 58 14.18 -12.13 25.04
N HIS A 59 14.67 -13.37 25.10
CA HIS A 59 15.07 -14.09 23.89
C HIS A 59 13.87 -14.41 22.99
N LEU A 60 12.72 -14.78 23.56
CA LEU A 60 11.50 -15.01 22.80
C LEU A 60 11.04 -13.73 22.09
N LEU A 61 11.04 -12.60 22.80
CA LEU A 61 10.67 -11.31 22.24
C LEU A 61 11.66 -10.83 21.17
N LEU A 62 12.97 -10.99 21.41
CA LEU A 62 14.02 -10.63 20.44
C LEU A 62 13.91 -11.49 19.18
N PHE A 63 13.69 -12.79 19.32
CA PHE A 63 13.50 -13.69 18.19
C PHE A 63 12.29 -13.28 17.35
N MET A 64 11.14 -13.06 18.00
CA MET A 64 9.93 -12.62 17.32
C MET A 64 10.12 -11.27 16.62
N PHE A 65 10.77 -10.32 17.29
CA PHE A 65 11.09 -9.01 16.74
C PHE A 65 12.00 -9.13 15.52
N LEU A 66 13.11 -9.86 15.63
CA LEU A 66 14.11 -9.95 14.56
C LEU A 66 13.54 -10.68 13.35
N TRP A 67 12.76 -11.74 13.57
CA TRP A 67 12.07 -12.47 12.52
C TRP A 67 11.07 -11.55 11.77
N SER A 68 10.28 -10.75 12.49
CA SER A 68 9.38 -9.75 11.90
C SER A 68 10.12 -8.64 11.14
N TYR A 69 11.22 -8.17 11.72
CA TYR A 69 12.06 -7.11 11.16
C TYR A 69 12.72 -7.54 9.85
N ILE A 70 13.36 -8.72 9.82
CA ILE A 70 13.99 -9.28 8.63
C ILE A 70 12.95 -9.45 7.52
N LYS A 71 11.78 -10.01 7.84
CA LYS A 71 10.72 -10.19 6.86
C LYS A 71 10.24 -8.86 6.29
N THR A 72 10.09 -7.83 7.12
CA THR A 72 9.70 -6.49 6.69
C THR A 72 10.75 -5.86 5.78
N VAL A 73 12.03 -5.92 6.16
CA VAL A 73 13.14 -5.33 5.39
C VAL A 73 13.35 -6.00 4.03
N ILE A 74 13.15 -7.32 3.95
CA ILE A 74 13.38 -8.10 2.72
C ILE A 74 12.13 -8.18 1.84
N SER A 75 10.94 -7.86 2.36
CA SER A 75 9.70 -7.93 1.59
C SER A 75 9.74 -7.07 0.33
N THR A 76 9.52 -7.70 -0.83
CA THR A 76 9.40 -7.00 -2.11
C THR A 76 8.01 -6.39 -2.24
N ILE A 77 7.94 -5.14 -2.68
CA ILE A 77 6.68 -4.44 -2.97
C ILE A 77 5.98 -5.17 -4.14
N GLY A 78 4.69 -5.46 -3.98
CA GLY A 78 3.88 -6.07 -5.03
C GLY A 78 3.87 -5.22 -6.30
N LYS A 79 4.05 -5.86 -7.46
CA LYS A 79 3.92 -5.19 -8.76
C LYS A 79 2.44 -5.21 -9.17
N PRO A 80 1.94 -4.14 -9.83
CA PRO A 80 0.62 -4.20 -10.43
C PRO A 80 0.54 -5.39 -11.41
N SER A 81 -0.62 -6.02 -11.53
CA SER A 81 -0.80 -7.09 -12.51
C SER A 81 -0.66 -6.55 -13.93
N GLU A 82 -0.30 -7.43 -14.85
CA GLU A 82 -0.19 -7.15 -16.29
C GLU A 82 -1.47 -6.53 -16.89
N LEU A 83 -2.64 -6.71 -16.25
CA LEU A 83 -3.89 -6.06 -16.65
C LEU A 83 -3.81 -4.52 -16.60
N PHE A 84 -3.04 -3.96 -15.66
CA PHE A 84 -2.84 -2.52 -15.52
C PHE A 84 -1.60 -2.02 -16.29
N HIS A 85 -0.85 -2.90 -16.95
CA HIS A 85 0.25 -2.48 -17.80
C HIS A 85 -0.30 -1.96 -19.13
N ILE A 86 0.13 -0.74 -19.47
CA ILE A 86 -0.20 -0.11 -20.74
C ILE A 86 0.62 -0.81 -21.84
N PRO A 87 -0.02 -1.41 -22.86
CA PRO A 87 0.67 -2.01 -24.00
C PRO A 87 1.58 -0.99 -24.69
N ILE A 88 2.66 -1.46 -25.31
CA ILE A 88 3.62 -0.58 -26.00
C ILE A 88 2.92 0.30 -27.04
N GLU A 89 1.93 -0.26 -27.74
CA GLU A 89 1.08 0.41 -28.74
C GLU A 89 0.41 1.66 -28.16
N VAL A 90 -0.36 1.49 -27.08
CA VAL A 90 -1.05 2.57 -26.36
C VAL A 90 -0.05 3.59 -25.80
N ARG A 91 1.13 3.13 -25.42
CA ARG A 91 2.20 4.00 -24.89
C ARG A 91 2.79 4.92 -25.95
N GLU A 92 2.86 4.48 -27.21
CA GLU A 92 3.27 5.30 -28.35
C GLU A 92 2.21 6.34 -28.70
N TYR A 93 0.93 5.95 -28.73
CA TYR A 93 -0.19 6.89 -28.92
C TYR A 93 -0.25 7.94 -27.81
N ILE A 94 -0.06 7.53 -26.56
CA ILE A 94 0.05 8.44 -25.41
C ILE A 94 1.24 9.39 -25.55
N ALA A 95 2.40 8.91 -26.04
CA ALA A 95 3.59 9.74 -26.20
C ALA A 95 3.47 10.73 -27.36
N ALA A 96 2.63 10.42 -28.35
CA ALA A 96 2.32 11.30 -29.47
C ALA A 96 1.26 12.35 -29.12
N ALA A 97 0.47 12.15 -28.06
CA ALA A 97 -0.58 13.08 -27.65
C ALA A 97 0.01 14.45 -27.26
N THR A 98 -0.57 15.51 -27.83
CA THR A 98 -0.07 16.88 -27.65
C THR A 98 -0.79 17.61 -26.51
N ASN A 99 -2.03 17.20 -26.23
CA ASN A 99 -2.93 17.83 -25.29
C ASN A 99 -3.41 16.85 -24.20
N ASP A 100 -3.66 17.35 -22.99
CA ASP A 100 -4.20 16.55 -21.88
C ASP A 100 -5.54 15.88 -22.21
N HIS A 101 -6.35 16.49 -23.07
CA HIS A 101 -7.62 15.93 -23.51
C HIS A 101 -7.45 14.67 -24.37
N GLU A 102 -6.50 14.70 -25.30
CA GLU A 102 -6.18 13.58 -26.20
C GLU A 102 -5.55 12.42 -25.41
N PHE A 103 -4.66 12.74 -24.47
CA PHE A 103 -4.12 11.77 -23.52
C PHE A 103 -5.24 11.06 -22.74
N ARG A 104 -6.21 11.83 -22.23
CA ARG A 104 -7.35 11.29 -21.47
C ARG A 104 -8.25 10.42 -22.33
N SER A 105 -8.58 10.82 -23.56
CA SER A 105 -9.44 10.03 -24.44
C SER A 105 -8.82 8.67 -24.78
N ILE A 106 -7.50 8.64 -25.05
CA ILE A 106 -6.77 7.38 -25.33
C ILE A 106 -6.80 6.47 -24.10
N LEU A 107 -6.61 7.03 -22.90
CA LEU A 107 -6.64 6.26 -21.66
C LEU A 107 -8.06 5.73 -21.36
N GLU A 108 -9.09 6.55 -21.57
CA GLU A 108 -10.50 6.16 -21.40
C GLU A 108 -10.90 5.03 -22.35
N GLU A 109 -10.41 5.06 -23.59
CA GLU A 109 -10.63 3.99 -24.57
C GLU A 109 -9.96 2.68 -24.14
N PHE A 110 -8.69 2.74 -23.74
CA PHE A 110 -7.97 1.57 -23.21
C PHE A 110 -8.66 0.95 -21.99
N VAL A 111 -9.17 1.79 -21.10
CA VAL A 111 -9.90 1.37 -19.89
C VAL A 111 -11.22 0.69 -20.23
N LYS A 112 -11.97 1.23 -21.21
CA LYS A 112 -13.21 0.63 -21.71
C LYS A 112 -12.96 -0.72 -22.36
N GLU A 113 -11.93 -0.82 -23.20
CA GLU A 113 -11.57 -2.04 -23.92
C GLU A 113 -11.23 -3.20 -22.97
N ARG A 114 -10.47 -2.92 -21.91
CA ARG A 114 -10.05 -3.94 -20.93
C ARG A 114 -10.93 -4.03 -19.69
N ASN A 115 -12.05 -3.29 -19.65
CA ASN A 115 -12.97 -3.21 -18.51
C ASN A 115 -12.21 -3.01 -17.18
N ILE A 116 -11.30 -2.03 -17.16
CA ILE A 116 -10.43 -1.79 -16.01
C ILE A 116 -11.19 -0.94 -14.98
N PRO A 117 -11.35 -1.40 -13.73
CA PRO A 117 -12.02 -0.62 -12.70
C PRO A 117 -11.11 0.51 -12.19
N LEU A 118 -11.37 1.76 -12.63
CA LEU A 118 -10.64 2.96 -12.20
C LEU A 118 -11.37 3.76 -11.12
N LEU A 119 -11.90 3.09 -10.10
CA LEU A 119 -12.78 3.71 -9.09
C LEU A 119 -12.05 4.52 -8.00
N THR A 120 -10.72 4.70 -8.08
CA THR A 120 -9.91 5.15 -6.93
C THR A 120 -8.91 6.28 -7.21
N ARG A 121 -8.85 6.85 -8.41
CA ARG A 121 -7.88 7.91 -8.75
C ARG A 121 -8.58 9.21 -9.14
N GLY A 122 -8.10 10.33 -8.59
CA GLY A 122 -8.51 11.67 -9.01
C GLY A 122 -8.09 11.96 -10.46
N TYR A 123 -8.84 12.86 -11.11
CA TYR A 123 -8.72 13.22 -12.54
C TYR A 123 -7.33 13.80 -12.92
N ASP A 124 -6.53 14.22 -11.93
CA ASP A 124 -5.18 14.79 -12.04
C ASP A 124 -4.05 13.75 -11.89
N GLY A 125 -4.40 12.49 -11.59
CA GLY A 125 -3.45 11.41 -11.50
C GLY A 125 -2.57 11.41 -10.22
N GLY A 126 -2.80 12.30 -9.25
CA GLY A 126 -2.05 12.31 -8.00
C GLY A 126 -2.55 11.26 -7.01
N ILE A 127 -1.68 10.38 -6.51
CA ILE A 127 -1.95 9.63 -5.27
C ILE A 127 -1.50 10.53 -4.13
N GLN A 128 -2.42 11.28 -3.53
CA GLN A 128 -2.14 12.03 -2.31
C GLN A 128 -2.96 11.43 -1.19
N SER A 129 -2.29 10.87 -0.17
CA SER A 129 -2.91 10.35 1.06
C SER A 129 -3.81 11.37 1.79
N PHE A 130 -3.70 12.65 1.42
CA PHE A 130 -4.48 13.77 1.95
C PHE A 130 -5.81 14.02 1.22
N ARG A 131 -6.09 13.31 0.11
CA ARG A 131 -7.37 13.40 -0.59
C ARG A 131 -8.16 12.11 -0.45
N PRO A 132 -9.45 12.16 -0.07
CA PRO A 132 -10.28 10.96 -0.05
C PRO A 132 -10.40 10.38 -1.46
N PRO A 133 -10.49 9.04 -1.59
CA PRO A 133 -10.78 8.41 -2.87
C PRO A 133 -12.13 8.89 -3.39
N VAL A 134 -12.20 9.13 -4.70
CA VAL A 134 -13.42 9.57 -5.38
C VAL A 134 -14.07 8.36 -6.02
N PHE A 135 -15.26 8.01 -5.54
CA PHE A 135 -16.08 6.95 -6.11
C PHE A 135 -17.10 7.52 -7.08
N ALA A 136 -17.83 6.66 -7.79
CA ALA A 136 -18.91 7.07 -8.71
C ALA A 136 -19.99 7.94 -8.03
N TYR A 137 -20.19 7.81 -6.72
CA TYR A 137 -21.15 8.60 -5.94
C TYR A 137 -20.53 9.82 -5.25
N GLY A 138 -19.24 10.08 -5.44
CA GLY A 138 -18.52 11.20 -4.84
C GLY A 138 -17.34 10.78 -3.96
N ALA A 139 -16.69 11.78 -3.35
CA ALA A 139 -15.55 11.58 -2.47
C ALA A 139 -15.98 11.01 -1.12
N ASP A 140 -15.49 9.83 -0.75
CA ASP A 140 -15.77 9.21 0.55
C ASP A 140 -14.50 8.70 1.21
N ARG A 141 -14.13 9.30 2.34
CA ARG A 141 -12.96 8.87 3.13
C ARG A 141 -13.13 7.46 3.70
N ASN A 142 -14.37 7.02 3.91
CA ASN A 142 -14.72 5.75 4.50
C ASN A 142 -15.21 4.71 3.48
N GLY A 143 -15.03 4.95 2.19
CA GLY A 143 -15.57 4.05 1.15
C GLY A 143 -15.02 2.62 1.21
N PHE A 144 -13.81 2.42 1.77
CA PHE A 144 -13.21 1.10 2.02
C PHE A 144 -13.36 0.61 3.48
N ASN A 145 -13.98 1.39 4.35
CA ASN A 145 -14.14 1.02 5.75
C ASN A 145 -15.33 0.05 5.90
N LEU A 146 -15.04 -1.23 6.13
CA LEU A 146 -16.02 -2.29 6.36
C LEU A 146 -16.38 -2.49 7.85
N GLY A 147 -15.80 -1.68 8.74
CA GLY A 147 -15.89 -1.83 10.19
C GLY A 147 -14.64 -2.46 10.79
N VAL A 148 -14.45 -2.24 12.10
CA VAL A 148 -13.20 -2.55 12.81
C VAL A 148 -12.75 -4.01 12.64
N LYS A 149 -13.67 -4.98 12.81
CA LYS A 149 -13.35 -6.41 12.72
C LYS A 149 -13.02 -6.86 11.30
N SER A 150 -13.77 -6.38 10.31
CA SER A 150 -13.57 -6.73 8.91
C SER A 150 -12.25 -6.16 8.38
N ASN A 151 -11.99 -4.87 8.64
CA ASN A 151 -10.72 -4.24 8.23
C ASN A 151 -9.51 -4.93 8.89
N PHE A 152 -9.65 -5.35 10.15
CA PHE A 152 -8.58 -6.07 10.84
C PHE A 152 -8.33 -7.45 10.22
N ALA A 153 -9.39 -8.18 9.87
CA ALA A 153 -9.28 -9.47 9.18
C ALA A 153 -8.71 -9.34 7.76
N ASP A 154 -8.95 -8.23 7.06
CA ASP A 154 -8.36 -8.00 5.72
C ASP A 154 -6.83 -7.91 5.77
N ILE A 155 -6.29 -7.35 6.86
CA ILE A 155 -4.85 -7.13 7.06
C ILE A 155 -4.18 -8.37 7.68
N PHE A 156 -4.75 -8.88 8.78
CA PHE A 156 -4.13 -9.94 9.59
C PHE A 156 -4.67 -11.34 9.27
N GLY A 157 -5.66 -11.45 8.40
CA GLY A 157 -6.34 -12.71 8.07
C GLY A 157 -7.39 -13.12 9.10
N SER A 158 -8.18 -14.13 8.75
CA SER A 158 -9.23 -14.70 9.61
C SER A 158 -8.69 -15.59 10.74
N GLU A 159 -7.49 -16.13 10.58
CA GLU A 159 -6.86 -17.04 11.52
C GLU A 159 -6.12 -16.29 12.64
N LYS A 160 -6.75 -16.23 13.82
CA LYS A 160 -6.25 -15.49 14.99
C LYS A 160 -4.86 -15.93 15.48
N PHE A 161 -4.51 -17.21 15.33
CA PHE A 161 -3.20 -17.71 15.75
C PHE A 161 -2.05 -17.12 14.92
N LYS A 162 -2.31 -16.79 13.64
CA LYS A 162 -1.31 -16.21 12.75
C LYS A 162 -1.16 -14.70 12.93
N TRP A 163 -2.01 -14.03 13.72
CA TRP A 163 -1.91 -12.60 14.00
C TRP A 163 -0.61 -12.22 14.72
N PHE A 164 -0.11 -13.12 15.56
CA PHE A 164 1.11 -12.90 16.35
C PHE A 164 2.38 -13.38 15.63
N LEU A 165 2.23 -14.02 14.48
CA LEU A 165 3.34 -14.46 13.66
C LEU A 165 3.47 -13.49 12.51
N PRO A 166 4.68 -13.01 12.16
CA PRO A 166 4.87 -12.21 10.97
C PRO A 166 4.82 -13.15 9.76
N ILE A 167 3.66 -13.70 9.46
CA ILE A 167 3.34 -14.53 8.29
C ILE A 167 2.36 -13.72 7.45
N PHE A 168 2.48 -13.77 6.12
CA PHE A 168 1.57 -13.00 5.28
C PHE A 168 0.23 -13.73 5.28
N THR A 169 -0.77 -13.10 5.86
CA THR A 169 -2.12 -13.68 6.04
C THR A 169 -3.22 -12.75 5.55
N SER A 170 -2.85 -11.62 4.94
CA SER A 170 -3.79 -10.68 4.35
C SER A 170 -4.62 -11.38 3.28
N THR A 171 -5.92 -11.12 3.31
CA THR A 171 -6.87 -11.65 2.32
C THR A 171 -7.04 -10.67 1.17
N GLY A 172 -7.18 -11.18 -0.05
CA GLY A 172 -7.40 -10.38 -1.25
C GLY A 172 -6.21 -10.41 -2.20
N ASN A 173 -6.41 -9.89 -3.40
CA ASN A 173 -5.43 -9.89 -4.49
C ASN A 173 -4.66 -8.56 -4.61
N GLY A 174 -4.88 -7.61 -3.69
CA GLY A 174 -4.28 -6.28 -3.70
C GLY A 174 -4.72 -5.38 -4.87
N GLN A 175 -5.66 -5.85 -5.70
CA GLN A 175 -6.17 -5.14 -6.88
C GLN A 175 -7.61 -4.68 -6.66
N TYR A 176 -8.40 -5.49 -5.96
CA TYR A 176 -9.79 -5.21 -5.66
C TYR A 176 -9.96 -5.14 -4.14
N PHE A 177 -10.53 -4.05 -3.67
CA PHE A 177 -10.83 -3.83 -2.27
C PHE A 177 -12.34 -3.72 -2.09
N PRO A 178 -12.93 -4.43 -1.12
CA PRO A 178 -14.36 -4.38 -0.87
C PRO A 178 -14.79 -2.99 -0.43
N GLN A 179 -15.93 -2.50 -0.96
CA GLN A 179 -16.43 -1.16 -0.73
C GLN A 179 -17.69 -1.16 0.13
N LYS A 180 -17.84 -0.15 0.99
CA LYS A 180 -19.01 0.05 1.84
C LYS A 180 -20.31 0.21 1.04
N ALA A 181 -20.28 1.00 -0.04
CA ALA A 181 -21.45 1.25 -0.89
C ALA A 181 -21.98 -0.03 -1.57
N ALA A 182 -21.10 -0.96 -1.93
CA ALA A 182 -21.50 -2.26 -2.47
C ALA A 182 -22.19 -3.17 -1.44
N ARG A 183 -21.94 -2.95 -0.13
CA ARG A 183 -22.54 -3.71 0.97
C ARG A 183 -23.85 -3.11 1.49
N GLY A 184 -24.10 -1.83 1.21
CA GLY A 184 -25.30 -1.09 1.65
C GLY A 184 -26.56 -1.33 0.81
N ASN A 185 -26.43 -1.95 -0.37
CA ASN A 185 -27.56 -2.19 -1.29
C ASN A 185 -28.25 -3.53 -1.06
N GLN A 186 -28.81 -3.71 0.13
CA GLN A 186 -30.04 -4.51 0.29
C GLN A 186 -31.17 -3.77 1.01
N SER A 187 -31.02 -2.51 1.45
CA SER A 187 -32.09 -1.83 2.20
C SER A 187 -32.39 -0.37 1.85
N HIS A 188 -31.77 0.22 0.82
CA HIS A 188 -32.29 1.48 0.26
C HIS A 188 -32.27 1.45 -1.27
N GLN A 189 -33.47 1.57 -1.84
CA GLN A 189 -33.73 1.90 -3.24
C GLN A 189 -32.71 2.93 -3.75
N TYR A 190 -31.84 2.53 -4.67
CA TYR A 190 -31.27 3.48 -5.62
C TYR A 190 -32.38 3.84 -6.61
N GLN A 191 -33.19 4.81 -6.21
CA GLN A 191 -34.11 5.53 -7.09
C GLN A 191 -33.47 6.86 -7.44
N GLY A 192 -33.04 6.98 -8.71
CA GLY A 192 -32.90 8.23 -9.46
C GLY A 192 -31.84 9.23 -9.00
N ASN A 193 -30.83 9.45 -9.85
CA ASN A 193 -30.85 10.64 -10.71
C ASN A 193 -29.74 10.61 -11.76
N ASN A 194 -30.13 10.99 -12.97
CA ASN A 194 -29.26 11.27 -14.11
C ASN A 194 -28.08 12.17 -13.68
N TYR A 195 -26.86 11.70 -13.87
CA TYR A 195 -25.75 12.61 -14.12
C TYR A 195 -25.70 12.85 -15.61
N GLN A 196 -26.40 13.91 -16.00
CA GLN A 196 -26.09 14.67 -17.19
C GLN A 196 -24.60 15.04 -17.15
N THR A 197 -23.79 14.44 -18.02
CA THR A 197 -22.62 15.13 -18.60
C THR A 197 -23.14 16.25 -19.51
N GLY A 198 -23.70 17.28 -18.87
CA GLY A 198 -24.15 18.51 -19.50
C GLY A 198 -23.18 19.64 -19.15
N ARG A 199 -22.01 19.63 -19.79
CA ARG A 199 -21.26 20.87 -20.04
C ARG A 199 -20.53 20.80 -21.38
N ALA A 200 -21.29 20.44 -22.40
CA ALA A 200 -21.12 20.91 -23.77
C ALA A 200 -22.53 21.18 -24.32
N LEU A 201 -22.70 22.34 -24.98
CA LEU A 201 -23.86 22.76 -25.78
C LEU A 201 -25.06 23.42 -25.05
N GLN A 202 -24.88 24.71 -24.71
CA GLN A 202 -25.91 25.76 -24.75
C GLN A 202 -25.12 27.09 -24.79
N ALA A 203 -25.20 28.00 -25.75
CA ALA A 203 -26.00 28.26 -26.94
C ALA A 203 -25.01 28.77 -28.03
N VAL A 204 -25.28 28.76 -29.34
CA VAL A 204 -26.09 29.77 -30.06
C VAL A 204 -26.42 29.23 -31.45
N GLU A 205 -27.69 28.91 -31.67
CA GLU A 205 -28.50 29.09 -32.87
C GLU A 205 -29.92 29.13 -32.27
N VAL A 206 -30.71 30.21 -32.38
CA VAL A 206 -31.39 30.70 -33.59
C VAL A 206 -31.85 32.15 -33.33
N VAL A 207 -31.46 33.10 -34.20
CA VAL A 207 -32.32 33.97 -35.04
C VAL A 207 -31.48 34.41 -36.23
#